data_AF-A0A2A6JIK9-F1
#
_entry.id   AF-A0A2A6JIK9-F1
#
_cell.length_a   1.000
_cell.length_b   1.000
_cell.length_c   1.000
_cell.angle_alpha   90.00
_cell.angle_beta   90.00
_cell.angle_gamma   90.00
#
_symmetry.space_group_name_H-M   'P 1'
#
loop_
_entity.id
_entity.type
_entity.pdbx_description
1 polymer ?
#
loop_
_entity_poly.entity_id
_entity_poly.type
_entity_poly.pdbx_seq_one_letter_code
_entity_poly.pdbx_strand_id
1 'polypeptide(L)' 'MLITSVQETEWAVLSMSVQSWFRHYRAKPDDKTSEIICSAAIDLFNRGHRTQEELTSILIARFPLIAPAPAALH' A
#
# COMPACT_ATOMS: atom_id res chain seq x y z
N MET A 1 17.24 22.83 6.90
CA MET A 1 16.36 22.23 5.88
C MET A 1 16.65 20.72 5.71
N LEU A 2 16.75 19.94 6.79
CA LEU A 2 17.02 18.48 6.69
C LEU A 2 15.75 17.62 6.87
N ILE A 3 14.71 18.18 7.49
CA ILE A 3 13.48 17.45 7.83
C ILE A 3 12.63 17.18 6.57
N THR A 4 12.63 18.10 5.60
CA THR A 4 11.86 17.97 4.36
C THR A 4 12.37 16.83 3.48
N SER A 5 13.68 16.66 3.33
CA SER A 5 14.25 15.64 2.45
C SER A 5 14.05 14.22 2.96
N VAL A 6 14.09 14.02 4.28
CA VAL A 6 13.75 12.73 4.89
C VAL A 6 12.28 12.43 4.63
N GLN A 7 11.40 13.38 4.90
CA GLN A 7 9.96 13.21 4.71
C GLN A 7 9.60 12.92 3.25
N GLU A 8 10.20 13.60 2.28
CA GLU A 8 10.00 13.29 0.85
C GLU A 8 10.43 11.87 0.48
N THR A 9 11.52 11.38 1.06
CA THR A 9 12.01 10.01 0.83
C THR A 9 11.04 8.98 1.42
N GLU A 10 10.52 9.24 2.63
CA GLU A 10 9.56 8.38 3.30
C GLU A 10 8.23 8.30 2.52
N TRP A 11 7.76 9.44 2.02
CA TRP A 11 6.56 9.52 1.19
C TRP A 11 6.75 8.84 -0.17
N ALA A 12 7.95 8.95 -0.76
CA ALA A 12 8.28 8.23 -1.99
C ALA A 12 8.23 6.71 -1.77
N VAL A 13 8.82 6.22 -0.67
CA VAL A 13 8.79 4.78 -0.32
C VAL A 13 7.34 4.30 -0.13
N LEU A 14 6.52 5.05 0.61
CA LEU A 14 5.10 4.73 0.80
C LEU A 14 4.34 4.68 -0.52
N SER A 15 4.46 5.73 -1.34
CA SER A 15 3.77 5.83 -2.63
C SER A 15 4.18 4.73 -3.60
N MET A 16 5.48 4.42 -3.69
CA MET A 16 6.00 3.33 -4.51
C MET A 16 5.49 1.97 -4.02
N SER A 17 5.41 1.76 -2.70
CA SER A 17 4.94 0.50 -2.13
C SER A 17 3.49 0.21 -2.49
N VAL A 18 2.63 1.24 -2.36
CA VAL A 18 1.20 1.18 -2.71
C VAL A 18 1.03 0.95 -4.21
N GLN A 19 1.75 1.71 -5.06
CA GLN A 19 1.70 1.52 -6.52
C GLN A 19 2.18 0.13 -6.95
N SER A 20 3.21 -0.40 -6.29
CA SER A 20 3.72 -1.74 -6.57
C SER A 20 2.69 -2.82 -6.22
N TRP A 21 1.95 -2.66 -5.12
CA TRP A 21 0.83 -3.53 -4.76
C TRP A 21 -0.30 -3.48 -5.82
N PHE A 22 -0.71 -2.27 -6.25
CA PHE A 22 -1.72 -2.12 -7.30
C PHE A 22 -1.27 -2.75 -8.63
N ARG A 23 0.00 -2.57 -9.01
CA ARG A 23 0.59 -3.20 -10.20
C ARG A 23 0.64 -4.72 -10.08
N HIS A 24 0.95 -5.26 -8.90
CA HIS A 24 1.03 -6.69 -8.66
C HIS A 24 -0.32 -7.37 -8.93
N TYR A 25 -1.41 -6.76 -8.45
CA TYR A 25 -2.76 -7.31 -8.61
C TYR A 25 -3.51 -6.80 -9.85
N ARG A 26 -2.93 -5.86 -10.61
CA ARG A 26 -3.61 -5.09 -11.67
C ARG A 26 -4.97 -4.57 -11.23
N ALA A 27 -5.08 -4.23 -9.94
CA ALA A 27 -6.33 -3.78 -9.35
C ALA A 27 -6.65 -2.37 -9.85
N LYS A 28 -7.93 -2.10 -10.09
CA LYS A 28 -8.37 -0.73 -10.37
C LYS A 28 -8.17 0.08 -9.08
N PRO A 29 -7.58 1.29 -9.15
CA PRO A 29 -7.53 2.18 -8.01
C PRO A 29 -8.97 2.60 -7.68
N ASP A 30 -9.55 1.89 -6.72
CA ASP A 30 -10.81 2.22 -6.09
C ASP A 30 -10.51 3.04 -4.83
N ASP A 31 -11.28 4.08 -4.55
CA ASP A 31 -11.06 4.96 -3.39
C ASP A 31 -10.94 4.16 -2.08
N LYS A 32 -11.80 3.15 -1.90
CA LYS A 32 -11.80 2.33 -0.68
C LYS A 32 -10.55 1.45 -0.58
N THR A 33 -10.14 0.84 -1.70
CA THR A 33 -8.93 0.01 -1.72
C THR A 33 -7.69 0.87 -1.51
N SER A 34 -7.65 2.03 -2.15
CA SER A 34 -6.53 2.98 -2.03
C SER A 34 -6.38 3.48 -0.60
N GLU A 35 -7.48 3.83 0.08
CA GLU A 35 -7.49 4.26 1.49
C GLU A 35 -6.95 3.17 2.42
N ILE A 36 -7.42 1.91 2.25
CA ILE A 36 -6.99 0.78 3.07
C ILE A 36 -5.50 0.51 2.89
N ILE A 37 -5.03 0.44 1.65
CA ILE A 37 -3.63 0.11 1.34
C ILE A 37 -2.70 1.26 1.75
N CYS A 38 -3.09 2.53 1.56
CA CYS A 38 -2.34 3.68 2.06
C CYS A 38 -2.25 3.70 3.59
N SER A 39 -3.37 3.51 4.29
CA SER A 39 -3.39 3.49 5.75
C SER A 39 -2.53 2.37 6.32
N ALA A 40 -2.59 1.18 5.70
CA ALA A 40 -1.75 0.06 6.08
C ALA A 40 -0.26 0.32 5.82
N ALA A 41 0.10 0.95 4.69
CA ALA A 41 1.49 1.29 4.39
C ALA A 41 2.06 2.27 5.43
N ILE A 42 1.28 3.29 5.82
CA ILE A 42 1.66 4.27 6.85
C ILE A 42 1.84 3.59 8.21
N ASP A 43 0.91 2.71 8.58
CA ASP A 43 1.00 1.97 9.83
C ASP A 43 2.24 1.06 9.89
N LEU A 44 2.55 0.35 8.80
CA LEU A 44 3.79 -0.45 8.70
C LEU A 44 5.04 0.44 8.81
N PHE A 45 5.01 1.62 8.20
CA PHE A 45 6.09 2.59 8.31
C PHE A 45 6.29 3.07 9.75
N ASN A 46 5.21 3.34 10.47
CA ASN A 46 5.24 3.71 11.89
C ASN A 46 5.73 2.56 12.80
N ARG A 47 5.53 1.30 12.39
CA ARG A 47 6.10 0.14 13.11
C ARG A 47 7.61 -0.03 12.90
N GLY A 48 8.22 0.72 11.97
CA GLY A 48 9.66 0.71 11.71
C GLY A 48 10.05 0.11 10.35
N HIS A 49 9.11 -0.31 9.51
CA HIS A 49 9.39 -0.79 8.17
C HIS A 49 9.68 0.38 7.23
N ARG A 50 10.93 0.54 6.78
CA ARG A 50 11.36 1.71 5.98
C ARG A 50 11.73 1.40 4.53
N THR A 51 11.60 0.15 4.10
CA THR A 51 11.97 -0.26 2.74
C THR A 51 10.73 -0.56 1.90
N GLN A 52 10.78 -0.15 0.64
CA GLN A 52 9.67 -0.36 -0.30
C GLN A 52 9.34 -1.85 -0.45
N GLU A 53 10.36 -2.69 -0.62
CA GLU A 53 10.18 -4.14 -0.83
C GLU A 53 9.49 -4.80 0.37
N GLU A 54 9.87 -4.44 1.60
CA GLU A 54 9.27 -5.01 2.80
C GLU A 54 7.82 -4.55 2.97
N LEU A 55 7.56 -3.26 2.79
CA LEU A 55 6.21 -2.71 2.80
C LEU A 55 5.34 -3.38 1.74
N THR A 56 5.80 -3.48 0.49
CA THR A 56 5.07 -4.15 -0.59
C THR A 56 4.82 -5.62 -0.27
N SER A 57 5.82 -6.36 0.21
CA SER A 57 5.69 -7.79 0.53
C SER A 57 4.66 -8.02 1.64
N ILE A 58 4.68 -7.21 2.69
CA ILE A 58 3.71 -7.29 3.79
C ILE A 58 2.32 -6.87 3.29
N LEU A 59 2.20 -5.84 2.47
CA LEU A 59 0.92 -5.42 1.89
C LEU A 59 0.31 -6.52 1.00
N ILE A 60 1.12 -7.20 0.19
CA ILE A 60 0.69 -8.34 -0.65
C ILE A 60 0.23 -9.51 0.25
N ALA A 61 0.99 -9.81 1.29
CA ALA A 61 0.66 -10.92 2.21
C ALA A 61 -0.59 -10.62 3.07
N ARG A 62 -0.77 -9.37 3.50
CA ARG A 62 -1.84 -8.95 4.41
C ARG A 62 -3.13 -8.58 3.70
N PHE A 63 -3.01 -8.04 2.50
CA PHE A 63 -4.11 -7.70 1.61
C PHE A 63 -3.90 -8.46 0.30
N PRO A 64 -4.14 -9.78 0.27
CA PRO A 64 -4.39 -10.41 -1.01
C PRO A 64 -5.59 -9.71 -1.65
N LEU A 65 -5.55 -9.42 -2.95
CA LEU A 65 -6.74 -8.93 -3.66
C LEU A 65 -7.78 -10.06 -3.64
N ILE A 66 -8.51 -10.19 -2.53
CA ILE A 66 -9.68 -11.04 -2.43
C ILE A 66 -10.65 -10.40 -3.39
N ALA A 67 -10.79 -11.01 -4.58
CA ALA A 67 -11.77 -10.63 -5.56
C ALA A 67 -13.10 -10.38 -4.84
N PRO A 68 -13.89 -9.36 -5.23
CA PRO A 68 -15.27 -9.28 -4.75
C PRO A 68 -15.89 -10.67 -4.98
N ALA A 69 -16.42 -11.26 -3.90
CA ALA A 69 -17.04 -12.57 -3.96
C ALA A 69 -17.97 -12.63 -5.19
N PRO A 70 -17.92 -13.70 -6.02
CA PRO A 70 -18.93 -13.85 -7.05
C PRO A 70 -20.28 -14.00 -6.34
N ALA A 71 -21.26 -13.22 -6.80
CA ALA A 71 -22.68 -13.24 -6.43
C ALA A 71 -23.10 -12.44 -5.17
N ALA A 72 -23.53 -11.20 -5.41
CA ALA A 72 -24.88 -10.81 -4.99
C ALA A 72 -25.80 -10.91 -6.22
N LEU A 73 -26.25 -12.12 -6.52
CA LEU A 73 -27.52 -12.35 -7.20
C LEU A 73 -28.61 -12.15 -6.13
N HIS A 74 -29.29 -11.00 -6.15
CA HIS A 74 -30.65 -10.88 -5.65
C HIS A 74 -31.33 -9.66 -6.30
#